data_AF-A0A957EL82-F1
#
_entry.id   AF-A0A957EL82-F1
#
_cell.length_a   1.000
_cell.length_b   1.000
_cell.length_c   1.000
_cell.angle_alpha   90.00
_cell.angle_beta   90.00
_cell.angle_gamma   90.00
#
_symmetry.space_group_name_H-M   'P 1'
#
loop_
_entity.id
_entity.type
_entity.pdbx_description
1 polymer ?
#
loop_
_entity_poly.entity_id
_entity_poly.type
_entity_poly.pdbx_seq_one_letter_code
_entity_poly.pdbx_strand_id
1 'polypeptide(L)'
;MMKLSQLIGIIWYEMRLQWRRRTMLVVILSFLSLMGFFNYLQYRSMIEQNVLDLPLDIATITVVTGLTPIGMLVMMLTLPPIVAETIPKDRQYGVDELLLTTPITSALYLIGKVLGVWLSLTIMLVTIALVEWGMARLAFGPISMKTYLAVWLQGIVPLSFFASAMSLFLASR
;
A
#
# COMPACT_ATOMS: atom_id res chain seq x y z
N MET A 1 30.91 -3.74 10.34
CA MET A 1 29.96 -2.89 9.57
C MET A 1 29.12 -3.63 8.52
N MET A 2 29.29 -4.95 8.28
CA MET A 2 28.56 -5.69 7.24
C MET A 2 27.04 -5.82 7.44
N LYS A 3 26.53 -5.66 8.67
CA LYS A 3 25.11 -5.93 8.99
C LYS A 3 24.12 -4.96 8.32
N LEU A 4 24.50 -3.69 8.13
CA LEU A 4 23.61 -2.67 7.56
C LEU A 4 23.49 -2.81 6.04
N SER A 5 24.62 -3.04 5.35
CA SER A 5 24.61 -3.21 3.89
C SER A 5 23.87 -4.49 3.48
N GLN A 6 24.02 -5.58 4.25
CA GLN A 6 23.25 -6.81 4.05
C GLN A 6 21.75 -6.56 4.21
N LEU A 7 21.33 -5.86 5.28
CA LEU A 7 19.93 -5.54 5.51
C LEU A 7 19.33 -4.71 4.37
N ILE A 8 20.02 -3.65 3.95
CA ILE A 8 19.57 -2.80 2.84
C ILE A 8 19.47 -3.63 1.55
N GLY A 9 20.42 -4.54 1.30
CA GLY A 9 20.39 -5.44 0.15
C GLY A 9 19.14 -6.32 0.12
N ILE A 10 18.76 -6.90 1.26
CA ILE A 10 17.55 -7.73 1.39
C ILE A 10 16.29 -6.89 1.19
N ILE A 11 16.20 -5.72 1.82
CA ILE A 11 15.08 -4.78 1.68
C ILE A 11 14.88 -4.40 0.21
N TRP A 12 15.96 -3.98 -0.45
CA TRP A 12 15.93 -3.55 -1.85
C TRP A 12 15.57 -4.70 -2.80
N TYR A 13 16.15 -5.87 -2.58
CA TYR A 13 15.85 -7.07 -3.36
C TYR A 13 14.37 -7.42 -3.28
N GLU A 14 13.82 -7.52 -2.06
CA GLU A 14 12.42 -7.86 -1.84
C GLU A 14 11.51 -6.81 -2.46
N MET A 15 11.85 -5.52 -2.28
CA MET A 15 11.08 -4.43 -2.85
C MET A 15 11.01 -4.51 -4.37
N ARG A 16 12.15 -4.70 -5.01
CA ARG A 16 12.23 -4.83 -6.46
C ARG A 16 11.50 -6.08 -6.96
N LEU A 17 11.55 -7.17 -6.20
CA LEU A 17 10.86 -8.42 -6.53
C LEU A 17 9.34 -8.21 -6.55
N GLN A 18 8.78 -7.54 -5.53
CA GLN A 18 7.35 -7.25 -5.47
C GLN A 18 6.88 -6.39 -6.65
N TRP A 19 7.60 -5.31 -6.94
CA TRP A 19 7.26 -4.41 -8.04
C TRP A 19 7.42 -5.01 -9.43
N ARG A 20 8.27 -6.04 -9.59
CA ARG A 20 8.39 -6.79 -10.84
C ARG A 20 7.28 -7.82 -11.02
N ARG A 21 6.59 -8.23 -9.95
CA ARG A 21 5.46 -9.16 -10.05
C ARG A 21 4.24 -8.40 -10.57
N ARG A 22 3.63 -8.95 -11.64
CA ARG A 22 2.42 -8.38 -12.22
C ARG A 22 1.26 -8.30 -11.23
N THR A 23 1.24 -9.16 -10.21
CA THR A 23 0.22 -9.15 -9.14
C THR A 23 0.10 -7.77 -8.49
N MET A 24 1.21 -7.09 -8.21
CA MET A 24 1.19 -5.78 -7.58
C MET A 24 0.56 -4.72 -8.49
N LEU A 25 0.90 -4.74 -9.78
CA LEU A 25 0.27 -3.86 -10.78
C LEU A 25 -1.22 -4.14 -10.93
N VAL A 26 -1.62 -5.42 -10.97
CA VAL A 26 -3.04 -5.81 -11.03
C VAL A 26 -3.80 -5.27 -9.83
N VAL A 27 -3.21 -5.34 -8.63
CA VAL A 27 -3.81 -4.81 -7.40
C VAL A 27 -3.94 -3.29 -7.48
N ILE A 28 -2.88 -2.57 -7.88
CA ILE A 28 -2.91 -1.11 -8.07
C ILE A 28 -4.03 -0.74 -9.04
N LEU A 29 -4.09 -1.37 -10.22
CA LEU A 29 -5.09 -1.05 -11.24
C LEU A 29 -6.51 -1.37 -10.79
N SER A 30 -6.71 -2.51 -10.12
CA SER A 30 -8.02 -2.90 -9.57
C SER A 30 -8.47 -1.88 -8.52
N PHE A 31 -7.55 -1.46 -7.67
CA PHE A 31 -7.83 -0.49 -6.61
C PHE A 31 -8.15 0.90 -7.17
N LEU A 32 -7.36 1.38 -8.14
CA LEU A 32 -7.62 2.64 -8.83
C LEU A 32 -8.96 2.62 -9.57
N SER A 33 -9.31 1.50 -10.21
CA SER A 33 -10.59 1.34 -10.89
C SER A 33 -11.76 1.40 -9.90
N LEU A 34 -11.62 0.72 -8.77
CA LEU A 34 -12.63 0.73 -7.71
C LEU A 34 -12.78 2.12 -7.09
N MET A 35 -11.67 2.79 -6.75
CA MET A 35 -11.71 4.15 -6.22
C MET A 35 -12.26 5.15 -7.23
N GLY A 36 -11.94 5.01 -8.52
CA GLY A 36 -12.51 5.83 -9.58
C GLY A 36 -14.03 5.67 -9.69
N PHE A 37 -14.52 4.42 -9.59
CA PHE A 37 -15.95 4.13 -9.57
C PHE A 37 -16.64 4.78 -8.35
N PHE A 38 -16.08 4.65 -7.15
CA PHE A 38 -16.67 5.27 -5.96
C PHE A 38 -16.58 6.80 -5.98
N ASN A 39 -15.49 7.37 -6.50
CA ASN A 39 -15.38 8.81 -6.74
C ASN A 39 -16.52 9.30 -7.64
N TYR A 40 -16.84 8.58 -8.71
CA TYR A 40 -17.95 8.90 -9.59
C TYR A 40 -19.31 8.85 -8.87
N LEU A 41 -19.56 7.82 -8.06
CA LEU A 41 -20.80 7.71 -7.26
C LEU A 41 -20.91 8.86 -6.25
N GLN A 42 -19.80 9.19 -5.58
CA GLN A 42 -19.77 10.28 -4.62
C GLN A 42 -20.01 11.64 -5.28
N TYR A 43 -19.39 11.88 -6.45
CA TYR A 43 -19.61 13.09 -7.24
C TYR A 43 -21.08 13.29 -7.61
N ARG A 44 -21.74 12.23 -8.10
CA ARG A 44 -23.19 12.21 -8.36
C ARG A 44 -23.99 12.61 -7.12
N SER A 45 -23.69 12.00 -5.98
CA SER A 45 -24.37 12.29 -4.72
C SER A 45 -24.18 13.74 -4.24
N MET A 46 -23.00 14.33 -4.44
CA MET A 46 -22.72 15.71 -4.01
C MET A 46 -23.44 16.74 -4.86
N ILE A 47 -23.59 16.49 -6.17
CA ILE A 47 -24.43 17.32 -7.05
C ILE A 47 -25.88 17.28 -6.60
N GLU A 48 -26.43 16.09 -6.36
CA GLU A 48 -27.84 15.92 -5.98
C GLU A 48 -28.19 16.63 -4.66
N GLN A 49 -27.23 16.74 -3.75
CA GLN A 49 -27.40 17.37 -2.44
C GLN A 49 -27.04 18.88 -2.43
N ASN A 50 -26.62 19.47 -3.56
CA ASN A 50 -26.11 20.86 -3.65
C ASN A 50 -24.97 21.16 -2.66
N VAL A 51 -24.05 20.20 -2.47
CA VAL A 51 -22.96 20.28 -1.48
C VAL A 51 -21.66 20.88 -2.07
N LEU A 52 -21.70 21.34 -3.32
CA LEU A 52 -20.51 21.85 -4.03
C LEU A 52 -20.02 23.23 -3.55
N ASP A 53 -20.81 23.97 -2.77
CA ASP A 53 -20.47 25.29 -2.24
C ASP A 53 -19.81 25.25 -0.84
N LEU A 54 -19.38 24.08 -0.39
CA LEU A 54 -18.70 23.94 0.90
C LEU A 54 -17.30 24.58 0.89
N PRO A 55 -16.79 25.00 2.06
CA PRO A 55 -15.38 25.35 2.22
C PRO A 55 -14.47 24.22 1.75
N LEU A 56 -13.38 24.59 1.07
CA LEU A 56 -12.43 23.68 0.42
C LEU A 56 -11.98 22.51 1.30
N ASP A 57 -11.66 22.78 2.56
CA ASP A 57 -11.21 21.75 3.49
C ASP A 57 -12.32 20.78 3.88
N ILE A 58 -13.57 21.25 4.03
CA ILE A 58 -14.72 20.39 4.36
C ILE A 58 -15.08 19.51 3.17
N ALA A 59 -15.06 20.07 1.95
CA ALA A 59 -15.24 19.29 0.72
C ALA A 59 -14.15 18.21 0.59
N THR A 60 -12.89 18.57 0.84
CA THR A 60 -11.75 17.63 0.82
C THR A 60 -11.95 16.50 1.83
N ILE A 61 -12.31 16.81 3.08
CA ILE A 61 -12.57 15.80 4.11
C ILE A 61 -13.70 14.87 3.68
N THR A 62 -14.79 15.43 3.16
CA THR A 62 -15.96 14.64 2.74
C THR A 62 -15.61 13.65 1.64
N VAL A 63 -14.87 14.10 0.61
CA VAL A 63 -14.40 13.24 -0.49
C VAL A 63 -13.48 12.14 0.04
N VAL A 64 -12.42 12.52 0.76
CA VAL A 64 -11.41 11.55 1.20
C VAL A 64 -12.00 10.56 2.22
N THR A 65 -12.74 11.03 3.22
CA THR A 65 -13.31 10.16 4.25
C THR A 65 -14.42 9.25 3.72
N GLY A 66 -15.15 9.64 2.67
CA GLY A 66 -16.12 8.76 2.03
C GLY A 66 -15.50 7.51 1.38
N LEU A 67 -14.29 7.67 0.82
CA LEU A 67 -13.61 6.62 0.04
C LEU A 67 -12.61 5.81 0.85
N THR A 68 -12.00 6.44 1.85
CA THR A 68 -10.92 5.86 2.66
C THR A 68 -11.30 4.52 3.32
N PRO A 69 -12.48 4.36 3.95
CA PRO A 69 -12.84 3.10 4.61
C PRO A 69 -12.94 1.92 3.64
N ILE A 70 -13.48 2.13 2.44
CA ILE A 70 -13.59 1.10 1.41
C ILE A 70 -12.20 0.67 0.97
N GLY A 71 -11.33 1.66 0.74
CA GLY A 71 -9.94 1.40 0.38
C GLY A 71 -9.21 0.61 1.47
N MET A 72 -9.37 1.00 2.73
CA MET A 72 -8.80 0.29 3.88
C MET A 72 -9.26 -1.17 3.95
N LEU A 73 -10.57 -1.42 3.81
CA LEU A 73 -11.13 -2.78 3.85
C LEU A 73 -10.55 -3.66 2.74
N VAL A 74 -10.53 -3.16 1.51
CA VAL A 74 -9.96 -3.91 0.37
C VAL A 74 -8.49 -4.21 0.60
N MET A 75 -7.72 -3.26 1.15
CA MET A 75 -6.31 -3.48 1.47
C MET A 75 -6.10 -4.50 2.60
N MET A 76 -6.90 -4.45 3.66
CA MET A 76 -6.83 -5.44 4.75
C MET A 76 -7.10 -6.86 4.26
N LEU A 77 -7.99 -7.03 3.28
CA LEU A 77 -8.36 -8.34 2.74
C LEU A 77 -7.36 -8.84 1.70
N THR A 78 -6.81 -7.96 0.86
CA THR A 78 -5.99 -8.38 -0.30
C THR A 78 -4.51 -8.46 0.00
N LEU A 79 -3.95 -7.58 0.83
CA LEU A 79 -2.51 -7.49 1.03
C LEU A 79 -1.90 -8.68 1.79
N PRO A 80 -2.48 -9.17 2.91
CA PRO A 80 -1.87 -10.26 3.66
C PRO A 80 -1.68 -11.53 2.82
N PRO A 81 -2.67 -12.01 2.03
CA PRO A 81 -2.48 -13.16 1.13
C PRO A 81 -1.37 -12.97 0.09
N ILE A 82 -1.30 -11.79 -0.55
CA ILE A 82 -0.29 -11.51 -1.58
C ILE A 82 1.12 -11.59 -1.00
N VAL A 83 1.28 -11.05 0.21
CA VAL A 83 2.58 -11.01 0.87
C VAL A 83 2.93 -12.34 1.53
N ALA A 84 1.95 -13.13 1.96
CA ALA A 84 2.18 -14.46 2.54
C ALA A 84 2.93 -15.40 1.59
N GLU A 85 2.83 -15.20 0.27
CA GLU A 85 3.56 -15.99 -0.73
C GLU A 85 5.07 -15.70 -0.79
N THR A 86 5.57 -14.68 -0.10
CA THR A 86 6.98 -14.27 -0.17
C THR A 86 7.95 -15.31 0.36
N ILE A 87 7.63 -15.94 1.49
CA ILE A 87 8.49 -16.95 2.12
C ILE A 87 8.39 -18.31 1.40
N PRO A 88 7.19 -18.83 1.08
CA PRO A 88 7.08 -20.09 0.32
C PRO A 88 7.78 -20.02 -1.04
N LYS A 89 7.71 -18.88 -1.74
CA LYS A 89 8.39 -18.71 -3.03
C LYS A 89 9.92 -18.76 -2.89
N ASP A 90 10.48 -18.12 -1.88
CA ASP A 90 11.93 -18.20 -1.64
C ASP A 90 12.40 -19.64 -1.42
N ARG A 91 11.61 -20.44 -0.68
CA ARG A 91 11.87 -21.88 -0.52
C ARG A 91 11.74 -22.64 -1.84
N GLN A 92 10.69 -22.38 -2.62
CA GLN A 92 10.48 -23.00 -3.93
C GLN A 92 11.62 -22.75 -4.92
N TYR A 93 12.26 -21.57 -4.85
CA TYR A 93 13.39 -21.21 -5.70
C TYR A 93 14.76 -21.52 -5.08
N GLY A 94 14.83 -22.20 -3.94
CA GLY A 94 16.10 -22.56 -3.29
C GLY A 94 16.89 -21.38 -2.74
N VAL A 95 16.24 -20.22 -2.52
CA VAL A 95 16.90 -19.03 -1.94
C VAL A 95 17.36 -19.32 -0.52
N ASP A 96 16.64 -20.16 0.21
CA ASP A 96 16.98 -20.58 1.59
C ASP A 96 18.36 -21.29 1.65
N GLU A 97 18.64 -22.19 0.69
CA GLU A 97 19.92 -22.91 0.61
C GLU A 97 21.09 -21.95 0.35
N LEU A 98 20.88 -20.94 -0.49
CA LEU A 98 21.87 -19.89 -0.74
C LEU A 98 22.13 -19.07 0.52
N LEU A 99 21.08 -18.73 1.28
CA LEU A 99 21.21 -17.96 2.52
C LEU A 99 22.05 -18.71 3.56
N LEU A 100 21.94 -20.05 3.65
CA LEU A 100 22.75 -20.86 4.56
C LEU A 100 24.26 -20.79 4.27
N THR A 101 24.66 -20.50 3.02
CA THR A 101 26.06 -20.30 2.66
C THR A 101 26.58 -18.89 2.93
N THR A 102 25.69 -17.96 3.29
CA THR A 102 26.03 -16.57 3.56
C THR A 102 26.12 -16.29 5.07
N PRO A 103 26.93 -15.30 5.51
CA PRO A 103 26.99 -14.91 6.92
C PRO A 103 25.79 -14.04 7.34
N ILE A 104 24.57 -14.39 6.89
CA ILE A 104 23.32 -13.68 7.19
C ILE A 104 22.53 -14.51 8.22
N THR A 105 22.18 -13.89 9.35
CA THR A 105 21.37 -14.56 10.36
C THR A 105 19.89 -14.59 9.95
N SER A 106 19.14 -15.61 10.37
CA SER A 106 17.71 -15.73 10.06
C SER A 106 16.90 -14.52 10.53
N ALA A 107 17.26 -13.94 11.69
CA ALA A 107 16.62 -12.71 12.18
C ALA A 107 16.85 -11.51 11.25
N LEU A 108 18.07 -11.32 10.74
CA LEU A 108 18.38 -10.24 9.81
C LEU A 108 17.62 -10.41 8.49
N TYR A 109 17.51 -11.65 7.99
CA TYR A 109 16.73 -11.98 6.81
C TYR A 109 15.24 -11.68 7.00
N LEU A 110 14.64 -12.14 8.11
CA LEU A 110 13.22 -11.88 8.40
C LEU A 110 12.93 -10.39 8.53
N ILE A 111 13.74 -9.64 9.27
CA ILE A 111 13.57 -8.18 9.40
C ILE A 111 13.68 -7.51 8.02
N GLY A 112 14.66 -7.92 7.20
CA GLY A 112 14.82 -7.41 5.84
C GLY A 112 13.62 -7.69 4.94
N LYS A 113 13.04 -8.90 5.03
CA LYS A 113 11.80 -9.27 4.33
C LYS A 113 10.63 -8.38 4.73
N VAL A 114 10.40 -8.19 6.03
CA VAL A 114 9.31 -7.34 6.55
C VAL A 114 9.44 -5.92 6.06
N LEU A 115 10.63 -5.34 6.20
CA LEU A 115 10.90 -3.97 5.82
C LEU A 115 10.83 -3.79 4.29
N GLY A 116 11.29 -4.77 3.51
CA GLY A 116 11.19 -4.75 2.04
C GLY A 116 9.75 -4.82 1.55
N VAL A 117 8.94 -5.71 2.13
CA VAL A 117 7.49 -5.76 1.90
C VAL A 117 6.84 -4.45 2.29
N TRP A 118 7.07 -3.98 3.52
CA TRP A 118 6.47 -2.76 4.05
C TRP A 118 6.80 -1.54 3.18
N LEU A 119 8.05 -1.42 2.73
CA LEU A 119 8.48 -0.38 1.79
C LEU A 119 7.77 -0.51 0.45
N SER A 120 7.63 -1.72 -0.08
CA SER A 120 6.88 -1.97 -1.33
C SER A 120 5.45 -1.51 -1.23
N LEU A 121 4.75 -1.94 -0.17
CA LEU A 121 3.38 -1.54 0.11
C LEU A 121 3.29 -0.03 0.28
N THR A 122 4.22 0.59 0.99
CA THR A 122 4.23 2.06 1.17
C THR A 122 4.34 2.79 -0.16
N ILE A 123 5.23 2.38 -1.07
CA ILE A 123 5.35 2.97 -2.41
C ILE A 123 4.06 2.75 -3.22
N MET A 124 3.44 1.57 -3.10
CA MET A 124 2.16 1.25 -3.76
C MET A 124 1.07 2.22 -3.32
N LEU A 125 0.96 2.41 -2.01
CA LEU A 125 -0.03 3.26 -1.36
C LEU A 125 0.17 4.73 -1.71
N VAL A 126 1.43 5.19 -1.73
CA VAL A 126 1.77 6.54 -2.19
C VAL A 126 1.40 6.72 -3.66
N THR A 127 1.64 5.72 -4.50
CA THR A 127 1.26 5.77 -5.93
C THR A 127 -0.25 5.88 -6.09
N ILE A 128 -1.01 5.06 -5.36
CA ILE A 128 -2.48 5.09 -5.36
C ILE A 128 -2.98 6.46 -4.89
N ALA A 129 -2.47 6.98 -3.78
CA ALA A 129 -2.86 8.28 -3.25
C ALA A 129 -2.55 9.43 -4.23
N LEU A 130 -1.37 9.44 -4.86
CA LEU A 130 -1.05 10.51 -5.82
C LEU A 130 -1.97 10.49 -7.05
N VAL A 131 -2.29 9.30 -7.57
CA VAL A 131 -3.21 9.16 -8.71
C VAL A 131 -4.63 9.54 -8.30
N GLU A 132 -5.09 9.08 -7.13
CA GLU A 132 -6.42 9.37 -6.62
C GLU A 132 -6.61 10.85 -6.31
N TRP A 133 -5.63 11.52 -5.72
CA TRP A 133 -5.61 12.98 -5.57
C TRP A 133 -5.80 13.68 -6.91
N GLY A 134 -5.09 13.22 -7.95
CA GLY A 134 -5.21 13.75 -9.30
C GLY A 134 -6.62 13.57 -9.87
N MET A 135 -7.18 12.37 -9.75
CA MET A 135 -8.54 12.06 -10.21
C MET A 135 -9.59 12.89 -9.46
N ALA A 136 -9.49 12.97 -8.14
CA ALA A 136 -10.40 13.73 -7.31
C ALA A 136 -10.32 15.22 -7.65
N ARG A 137 -9.13 15.77 -7.86
CA ARG A 137 -8.96 17.17 -8.27
C ARG A 137 -9.62 17.48 -9.63
N LEU A 138 -9.58 16.53 -10.56
CA LEU A 138 -10.25 16.67 -11.85
C LEU A 138 -11.79 16.58 -11.73
N ALA A 139 -12.30 15.75 -10.83
CA ALA A 139 -13.74 15.54 -10.65
C ALA A 139 -14.41 16.62 -9.80
N PHE A 140 -13.81 16.98 -8.66
CA PHE A 140 -14.42 17.86 -7.65
C PHE A 140 -13.86 19.29 -7.68
N GLY A 141 -12.84 19.57 -8.51
CA GLY A 141 -12.18 20.86 -8.56
C GLY A 141 -11.00 20.97 -7.57
N PRO A 142 -10.65 22.16 -7.07
CA PRO A 142 -9.52 22.30 -6.16
C PRO A 142 -9.73 21.45 -4.90
N ILE A 143 -8.67 20.77 -4.46
CA ILE A 143 -8.64 19.96 -3.23
C ILE A 143 -7.42 20.37 -2.42
N SER A 144 -7.57 20.49 -1.10
CA SER A 144 -6.49 20.86 -0.19
C SER A 144 -5.50 19.70 -0.03
N MET A 145 -4.32 19.81 -0.66
CA MET A 145 -3.27 18.78 -0.59
C MET A 145 -2.83 18.48 0.84
N LYS A 146 -2.77 19.51 1.70
CA LYS A 146 -2.39 19.37 3.10
C LYS A 146 -3.39 18.48 3.86
N THR A 147 -4.68 18.77 3.71
CA THR A 147 -5.77 18.02 4.35
C THR A 147 -5.83 16.60 3.80
N TYR A 148 -5.70 16.45 2.48
CA TYR A 148 -5.61 15.16 1.81
C TYR A 148 -4.51 14.27 2.37
N LEU A 149 -3.26 14.77 2.40
CA LEU A 149 -2.11 14.04 2.93
C LEU A 149 -2.27 13.71 4.41
N ALA A 150 -2.84 14.61 5.22
CA ALA A 150 -3.05 14.35 6.64
C ALA A 150 -3.97 13.15 6.88
N VAL A 151 -5.11 13.09 6.18
CA VAL A 151 -6.06 11.97 6.29
C VAL A 151 -5.42 10.67 5.77
N TRP A 152 -4.74 10.74 4.62
CA TRP A 152 -4.08 9.58 4.04
C TRP A 152 -2.94 9.05 4.90
N LEU A 153 -2.08 9.90 5.48
CA LEU A 153 -0.98 9.46 6.35
C LEU A 153 -1.48 8.80 7.64
N GLN A 154 -2.54 9.35 8.24
CA GLN A 154 -3.18 8.75 9.42
C GLN A 154 -3.77 7.37 9.13
N GLY A 155 -4.24 7.13 7.89
CA GLY A 155 -4.81 5.85 7.48
C GLY A 155 -3.79 4.84 6.94
N ILE A 156 -2.94 5.24 5.99
CA ILE A 156 -2.01 4.36 5.25
C ILE A 156 -0.96 3.75 6.16
N VAL A 157 -0.30 4.57 6.98
CA VAL A 157 0.93 4.15 7.67
C VAL A 157 0.65 3.05 8.68
N PRO A 158 -0.40 3.16 9.54
CA PRO A 158 -0.76 2.06 10.44
C PRO A 158 -1.18 0.81 9.67
N LEU A 159 -1.93 0.97 8.57
CA LEU A 159 -2.46 -0.14 7.79
C LEU A 159 -1.37 -0.93 7.08
N SER A 160 -0.41 -0.24 6.47
CA SER A 160 0.71 -0.88 5.75
C SER A 160 1.60 -1.67 6.70
N PHE A 161 1.81 -1.14 7.90
CA PHE A 161 2.53 -1.82 8.96
C PHE A 161 1.77 -3.04 9.50
N PHE A 162 0.46 -2.91 9.71
CA PHE A 162 -0.39 -4.03 10.11
C PHE A 162 -0.39 -5.15 9.05
N ALA A 163 -0.53 -4.80 7.77
CA ALA A 163 -0.53 -5.77 6.68
C ALA A 163 0.81 -6.52 6.56
N SER A 164 1.94 -5.81 6.71
CA SER A 164 3.26 -6.45 6.69
C SER A 164 3.47 -7.37 7.90
N ALA A 165 3.05 -6.95 9.10
CA ALA A 165 3.10 -7.81 10.29
C ALA A 165 2.23 -9.07 10.13
N MET A 166 0.99 -8.92 9.66
CA MET A 166 0.08 -10.05 9.45
C MET A 166 0.61 -11.06 8.43
N SER A 167 1.29 -10.58 7.39
CA SER A 167 1.87 -11.47 6.40
C SER A 167 2.90 -12.44 6.98
N LEU A 168 3.69 -12.01 7.97
CA LEU A 168 4.62 -12.88 8.67
C LEU A 168 3.91 -13.95 9.48
N PHE A 169 2.86 -13.57 10.20
CA PHE A 169 2.07 -14.51 10.99
C PHE A 169 1.41 -15.58 10.12
N LEU A 170 1.00 -15.22 8.90
CA LEU A 170 0.47 -16.18 7.94
C LEU A 170 1.56 -17.06 7.32
N ALA A 171 2.75 -16.50 7.09
CA ALA A 171 3.87 -17.20 6.49
C ALA A 171 4.67 -18.07 7.48
N SER A 172 4.46 -17.92 8.79
CA SER A 172 5.12 -18.72 9.83
C SER A 172 4.44 -20.06 10.11
N ARG A 173 3.39 -20.40 9.38
CA ARG A 173 2.69 -21.70 9.44
C ARG A 173 3.20 -22.62 8.34
#